data_AF-A0A9J6EYF7-F1
#
_entry.id   AF-A0A9J6EYF7-F1
#
_cell.length_a   1.000
_cell.length_b   1.000
_cell.length_c   1.000
_cell.angle_alpha   90.00
_cell.angle_beta   90.00
_cell.angle_gamma   90.00
#
_symmetry.space_group_name_H-M   'P 1'
#
loop_
_entity.id
_entity.type
_entity.pdbx_description
1 polymer ?
#
loop_
_entity_poly.entity_id
_entity_poly.type
_entity_poly.pdbx_seq_one_letter_code
_entity_poly.pdbx_strand_id
1 'polypeptide(L)'
;MGKPVSHEVLGFSLEVSTIDDITSPLKNLESLHLCGGGPTAKEYLHAQLECGFVDVCGRWRHRKCAQVLPANGACQRCAGPSDNLRVHQAGHCSGSKEKEPA
;
A
#
# COMPACT_ATOMS: atom_id res chain seq x y z
N MET A 1 -16.13 7.01 -3.13
CA MET A 1 -17.35 6.19 -3.34
C MET A 1 -16.90 4.87 -3.93
N GLY A 2 -17.19 3.75 -3.25
CA GLY A 2 -16.90 2.41 -3.78
C GLY A 2 -17.84 2.08 -4.93
N LYS A 3 -17.36 1.33 -5.93
CA LYS A 3 -18.23 0.78 -6.98
C LYS A 3 -18.98 -0.42 -6.40
N PRO A 4 -20.29 -0.58 -6.67
CA PRO A 4 -20.98 -1.82 -6.35
C PRO A 4 -20.31 -2.96 -7.14
N VAL A 5 -19.92 -4.01 -6.43
CA VAL A 5 -19.38 -5.24 -7.02
C VAL A 5 -20.51 -6.25 -7.01
N SER A 6 -20.90 -6.75 -8.19
CA SER A 6 -21.91 -7.81 -8.30
C SER A 6 -21.27 -9.18 -8.03
N HIS A 7 -22.09 -10.13 -7.58
CA HIS A 7 -21.69 -11.51 -7.31
C HIS A 7 -21.12 -12.21 -8.56
N GLU A 8 -21.58 -11.83 -9.77
CA GLU A 8 -21.05 -12.37 -11.02
C GLU A 8 -19.57 -12.02 -11.24
N VAL A 9 -19.15 -10.81 -10.83
CA VAL A 9 -17.75 -10.34 -10.95
C VAL A 9 -16.81 -11.10 -10.03
N LEU A 10 -17.34 -11.62 -8.91
CA LEU A 10 -16.58 -12.33 -7.90
C LEU A 10 -16.66 -13.86 -8.07
N GLY A 11 -17.42 -14.34 -9.06
CA GLY A 11 -17.49 -15.76 -9.41
C GLY A 11 -18.13 -16.66 -8.34
N PHE A 12 -19.04 -16.12 -7.51
CA PHE A 12 -19.78 -16.92 -6.53
C PHE A 12 -21.28 -16.92 -6.79
N SER A 13 -21.92 -18.06 -6.53
CA SER A 13 -23.37 -18.19 -6.54
C SER A 13 -23.97 -17.54 -5.28
N LEU A 14 -25.10 -16.83 -5.45
CA LEU A 14 -25.86 -16.24 -4.33
C LEU A 14 -26.63 -17.31 -3.52
N GLU A 15 -26.83 -18.49 -4.09
CA GLU A 15 -27.48 -19.62 -3.44
C GLU A 15 -26.47 -20.40 -2.63
N VAL A 16 -26.33 -20.03 -1.35
CA VAL A 16 -25.52 -20.77 -0.38
C VAL A 16 -26.30 -22.02 0.04
N SER A 17 -25.89 -23.19 -0.44
CA SER A 17 -26.58 -24.46 -0.19
C SER A 17 -25.78 -25.38 0.72
N THR A 18 -24.46 -25.22 0.74
CA THR A 18 -23.51 -26.07 1.46
C THR A 18 -22.47 -25.23 2.21
N ILE A 19 -21.77 -25.86 3.15
CA ILE A 19 -20.61 -25.23 3.82
C ILE A 19 -19.50 -24.94 2.79
N ASP A 20 -19.37 -25.75 1.74
CA ASP A 20 -18.38 -25.57 0.69
C ASP A 20 -18.59 -24.28 -0.12
N ASP A 21 -19.84 -23.85 -0.28
CA ASP A 21 -20.20 -22.58 -0.94
C ASP A 21 -19.70 -21.36 -0.15
N ILE A 22 -19.50 -21.49 1.16
CA ILE A 22 -18.94 -20.45 2.02
C ILE A 22 -17.42 -20.58 2.11
N THR A 23 -16.90 -21.80 2.26
CA THR A 23 -15.46 -22.00 2.48
C THR A 23 -14.63 -21.69 1.24
N SER A 24 -15.15 -21.90 0.04
CA SER A 24 -14.41 -21.66 -1.21
C SER A 24 -14.12 -20.17 -1.44
N PRO A 25 -15.10 -19.24 -1.33
CA PRO A 25 -14.83 -17.80 -1.36
C PRO A 25 -13.91 -17.32 -0.24
N LEU A 26 -14.03 -17.89 0.97
CA LEU A 26 -13.17 -17.53 2.10
C LEU A 26 -11.71 -17.93 1.86
N LYS A 27 -11.46 -19.11 1.28
CA LYS A 27 -10.11 -19.53 0.85
C LYS A 27 -9.53 -18.59 -0.21
N ASN A 28 -10.36 -18.15 -1.16
CA ASN A 28 -9.95 -17.16 -2.15
C ASN A 28 -9.62 -15.82 -1.49
N LEU A 29 -10.41 -15.38 -0.51
CA LEU A 29 -10.13 -14.16 0.26
C LEU A 29 -8.82 -14.27 1.06
N GLU A 30 -8.55 -15.44 1.64
CA GLU A 30 -7.31 -15.71 2.37
C GLU A 30 -6.07 -15.61 1.47
N SER A 31 -6.21 -15.97 0.18
CA SER A 31 -5.14 -15.80 -0.81
C SER A 31 -4.93 -14.35 -1.29
N LEU A 32 -5.82 -13.41 -0.93
CA LEU A 32 -5.66 -12.00 -1.31
C LEU A 32 -4.64 -11.34 -0.38
N HIS A 33 -3.41 -11.20 -0.86
CA HIS A 33 -2.37 -10.48 -0.11
C HIS A 33 -2.52 -8.97 -0.34
N LEU A 34 -3.00 -8.22 0.64
CA LEU A 34 -2.98 -6.76 0.54
C LEU A 34 -1.55 -6.24 0.68
N CYS A 35 -1.26 -5.10 0.03
CA CYS A 35 0.00 -4.40 0.23
C CYS A 35 0.25 -4.16 1.74
N GLY A 36 1.37 -4.67 2.25
CA GLY A 36 1.79 -4.55 3.65
C GLY A 36 2.32 -3.17 4.03
N GLY A 37 2.49 -2.27 3.06
CA GLY A 37 3.12 -0.97 3.27
C GLY A 37 4.65 -1.03 3.21
N GLY A 38 5.26 0.12 3.37
CA GLY A 38 6.69 0.35 3.25
C GLY A 38 7.48 0.20 4.55
N PRO A 39 8.63 0.88 4.65
CA PRO A 39 9.43 0.90 5.87
C PRO A 39 8.65 1.48 7.04
N THR A 40 9.09 1.16 8.25
CA THR A 40 8.45 1.68 9.46
C THR A 40 8.76 3.15 9.65
N ALA A 41 7.81 3.94 10.17
CA ALA A 41 8.03 5.34 10.49
C ALA A 41 9.15 5.53 11.54
N LYS A 42 9.40 4.51 12.37
CA LYS A 42 10.49 4.48 13.34
C LYS A 42 11.87 4.56 12.68
N GLU A 43 12.02 3.98 11.49
CA GLU A 43 13.27 4.05 10.73
C GLU A 43 13.52 5.46 10.18
N TYR A 44 12.48 6.28 10.01
CA TYR A 44 12.53 7.59 9.35
C TYR A 44 11.69 8.66 10.09
N LEU A 45 11.98 8.86 11.38
CA LEU A 45 11.20 9.72 12.30
C LEU A 45 10.97 11.16 11.82
N HIS A 46 11.89 11.72 11.05
CA HIS A 46 11.83 13.11 10.59
C HIS A 46 11.44 13.27 9.13
N ALA A 47 11.23 12.16 8.42
CA ALA A 47 10.91 12.26 7.01
C ALA A 47 9.44 12.59 6.80
N GLN A 48 9.18 13.56 5.93
CA GLN A 48 7.85 13.88 5.45
C GLN A 48 7.78 13.52 3.97
N LEU A 49 6.91 12.57 3.62
CA LEU A 49 6.63 12.22 2.23
C LEU A 49 5.38 12.97 1.78
N GLU A 50 5.53 13.91 0.84
CA GLU A 50 4.37 14.58 0.26
C GLU A 50 3.40 13.59 -0.41
N CYS A 51 3.94 12.51 -0.98
CA CYS A 51 3.20 11.49 -1.72
C CYS A 51 2.71 10.30 -0.87
N GLY A 52 2.92 10.33 0.45
CA GLY A 52 2.61 9.21 1.35
C GLY A 52 2.05 9.62 2.70
N PHE A 53 1.68 8.63 3.51
CA PHE A 53 1.22 8.79 4.88
C PHE A 53 1.66 7.57 5.71
N VAL A 54 1.73 7.73 7.03
CA VAL A 54 1.96 6.62 7.96
C VAL A 54 0.61 5.99 8.30
N ASP A 55 0.49 4.68 8.13
CA ASP A 55 -0.72 3.95 8.47
C ASP A 55 -0.83 3.63 9.97
N VAL A 56 -1.94 2.99 10.35
CA VAL A 56 -2.19 2.57 11.74
C VAL A 56 -1.19 1.54 12.26
N CYS A 57 -0.50 0.82 11.36
CA CYS A 57 0.55 -0.12 11.69
C CYS A 57 1.93 0.56 11.81
N GLY A 58 2.00 1.88 11.68
CA GLY A 58 3.25 2.63 11.74
C GLY A 58 4.13 2.45 10.51
N ARG A 59 3.56 2.07 9.36
CA ARG A 59 4.28 1.86 8.09
C ARG A 59 3.94 2.95 7.08
N TRP A 60 4.92 3.32 6.26
CA TRP A 60 4.69 4.27 5.18
C TRP A 60 3.84 3.66 4.06
N ARG A 61 2.82 4.38 3.62
CA ARG A 61 1.98 4.01 2.46
C ARG A 61 1.90 5.17 1.49
N HIS A 62 1.97 4.87 0.20
CA HIS A 62 1.62 5.85 -0.81
C HIS A 62 0.09 6.12 -0.79
N ARG A 63 -0.33 7.31 -1.20
CA ARG A 63 -1.77 7.68 -1.20
C ARG A 63 -2.59 6.75 -2.11
N LYS A 64 -3.74 6.28 -1.62
CA LYS A 64 -4.68 5.37 -2.34
C LYS A 64 -4.09 3.98 -2.66
N CYS A 65 -3.21 3.46 -1.82
CA CYS A 65 -2.70 2.10 -1.97
C CYS A 65 -3.79 1.05 -1.65
N ALA A 66 -4.46 0.54 -2.70
CA ALA A 66 -5.44 -0.55 -2.63
C ALA A 66 -4.98 -1.79 -3.40
N GLN A 67 -3.66 -1.96 -3.57
CA GLN A 67 -3.14 -3.07 -4.38
C GLN A 67 -3.25 -4.39 -3.63
N VAL A 68 -3.92 -5.34 -4.28
CA VAL A 68 -3.80 -6.77 -4.02
C VAL A 68 -2.53 -7.26 -4.72
N LEU A 69 -1.71 -8.00 -4.01
CA LEU A 69 -0.45 -8.57 -4.42
C LEU A 69 -0.60 -10.09 -4.54
N PRO A 70 0.19 -10.73 -5.43
CA PRO A 70 0.21 -12.19 -5.57
C PRO A 70 0.87 -12.90 -4.38
N ALA A 71 1.61 -12.17 -3.53
CA ALA A 71 2.26 -12.68 -2.34
C ALA A 71 2.40 -11.57 -1.29
N ASN A 72 2.69 -11.94 -0.04
CA ASN A 72 3.01 -11.00 1.02
C ASN A 72 4.14 -10.06 0.58
N GLY A 73 3.92 -8.75 0.72
CA GLY A 73 4.94 -7.78 0.36
C GLY A 73 4.41 -6.36 0.27
N ALA A 74 5.20 -5.51 -0.37
CA ALA A 74 4.89 -4.12 -0.61
C ALA A 74 4.90 -3.85 -2.11
N CYS A 75 3.93 -3.09 -2.62
CA CYS A 75 4.02 -2.59 -3.99
C CYS A 75 5.26 -1.70 -4.16
N GLN A 76 5.75 -1.55 -5.39
CA GLN A 76 6.94 -0.74 -5.68
C GLN A 76 6.87 0.68 -5.12
N ARG A 77 5.69 1.32 -5.12
CA ARG A 77 5.51 2.68 -4.58
C ARG A 77 5.52 2.76 -3.05
N CYS A 78 5.15 1.68 -2.35
CA CYS A 78 5.28 1.62 -0.89
C CYS A 78 6.68 1.15 -0.48
N ALA A 79 7.38 0.39 -1.31
CA ALA A 79 8.75 -0.06 -1.06
C ALA A 79 9.80 1.03 -1.38
N GLY A 80 9.58 1.80 -2.45
CA GLY A 80 10.47 2.86 -2.94
C GLY A 80 10.75 4.05 -2.01
N PRO A 81 9.95 4.35 -0.97
CA PRO A 81 10.34 5.30 0.05
C PRO A 81 11.66 4.92 0.72
N SER A 82 12.03 3.64 0.85
CA SER A 82 13.33 3.28 1.45
C SER A 82 14.51 3.96 0.74
N ASP A 83 14.46 4.10 -0.58
CA ASP A 83 15.53 4.75 -1.35
C ASP A 83 15.49 6.29 -1.24
N ASN A 84 14.30 6.88 -1.33
CA ASN A 84 14.12 8.34 -1.23
C ASN A 84 14.34 8.85 0.21
N LEU A 85 13.87 8.09 1.21
CA LEU A 85 14.02 8.40 2.62
C LEU A 85 15.46 8.22 3.09
N ARG A 86 16.22 7.27 2.51
CA ARG A 86 17.68 7.17 2.72
C ARG A 86 18.40 8.41 2.23
N VAL A 87 18.02 8.98 1.08
CA VAL A 87 18.61 10.23 0.59
C VAL A 87 18.25 11.41 1.49
N HIS A 88 17.03 11.47 2.04
CA HIS A 88 16.67 12.51 3.01
C HIS A 88 17.35 12.36 4.38
N GLN A 89 17.67 11.14 4.82
CA GLN A 89 18.47 10.92 6.03
C GLN A 89 19.97 11.14 5.82
N ALA A 90 20.52 10.70 4.68
CA ALA A 90 21.90 11.00 4.29
C ALA A 90 22.07 12.49 3.95
N GLY A 91 20.97 13.15 3.60
CA GLY A 91 20.88 14.55 3.28
C GLY A 91 20.39 15.40 4.44
N HIS A 92 21.27 15.61 5.42
CA HIS A 92 21.62 16.97 5.83
C HIS A 92 22.25 17.72 4.62
N CYS A 93 21.55 17.74 3.48
CA CYS A 93 22.03 18.21 2.20
C CYS A 93 21.91 19.73 2.18
N SER A 94 23.04 20.37 2.46
CA SER A 94 23.71 21.25 1.51
C SER A 94 22.86 21.67 0.30
N GLY A 95 22.64 22.98 0.22
CA GLY A 95 21.65 23.60 -0.63
C GLY A 95 21.77 23.37 -2.13
N SER A 96 20.62 23.47 -2.78
CA SER A 96 20.50 23.79 -4.19
C SER A 96 19.68 25.07 -4.29
N LYS A 97 20.38 26.20 -4.49
CA LYS A 97 19.80 27.42 -5.05
C LYS A 97 19.47 27.11 -6.51
N GLU A 98 18.20 27.13 -6.89
CA GLU A 98 17.80 27.28 -8.29
C GLU A 98 17.09 28.61 -8.49
N LYS A 99 17.50 29.30 -9.54
CA LYS A 99 17.38 30.73 -9.83
C LYS A 99 15.96 31.17 -10.22
N GLU A 100 15.61 32.39 -9.83
CA GLU A 100 14.59 33.24 -10.47
C GLU A 100 14.82 33.40 -11.97
N PRO A 101 13.76 33.41 -12.79
CA PRO A 101 13.76 34.12 -14.06
C PRO A 101 13.09 35.50 -13.91
N ALA A 102 13.71 36.47 -14.60
CA ALA A 102 13.36 37.88 -14.70
C ALA A 102 12.09 38.15 -15.55
#